data_AF-A0A560AUE3-F1
#
_entry.id   AF-A0A560AUE3-F1
#
_cell.length_a   1.000
_cell.length_b   1.000
_cell.length_c   1.000
_cell.angle_alpha   90.00
_cell.angle_beta   90.00
_cell.angle_gamma   90.00
#
_symmetry.space_group_name_H-M   'P 1'
#
loop_
_entity.id
_entity.type
_entity.pdbx_description
1 polymer ?
#
loop_
_entity_poly.entity_id
_entity_poly.type
_entity_poly.pdbx_seq_one_letter_code
_entity_poly.pdbx_strand_id
1 'polypeptide(L)'
;MRGWLDERVKTFLERPIKGNWPYLWIDATYVKVRQNGRIVSVAVTIAVAVHTDGRRVVSAFIATAFAQDDAGAAKAQWRQVADQVRPKLPKLATLLDEAEEDVLAFMTFPKEHRAKIHSTNPLERLNGEIKRRTEVVGIFPNEAAITRLIGAILLEQNDEWAVQRARYMTLETIAPLRDDLALTLPAAAA
;
A
#
# COMPACT_ATOMS: atom_id res chain seq x y z
N MET A 1 33.90 3.31 0.81
CA MET A 1 32.86 2.27 0.56
C MET A 1 31.48 2.83 0.28
N ARG A 2 30.99 3.85 1.00
CA ARG A 2 29.62 4.40 0.83
C ARG A 2 29.32 4.91 -0.61
N GLY A 3 30.19 5.74 -1.19
CA GLY A 3 29.99 6.29 -2.53
C GLY A 3 29.98 5.28 -3.70
N TRP A 4 30.69 4.16 -3.57
CA TRP A 4 30.69 3.11 -4.62
C TRP A 4 29.37 2.33 -4.64
N LEU A 5 28.75 2.12 -3.48
CA LEU A 5 27.44 1.48 -3.40
C LEU A 5 26.38 2.42 -3.97
N ASP A 6 26.43 3.71 -3.64
CA ASP A 6 25.49 4.72 -4.15
C ASP A 6 25.54 4.79 -5.69
N GLU A 7 26.74 4.79 -6.28
CA GLU A 7 26.93 4.80 -7.72
C GLU A 7 26.43 3.52 -8.40
N ARG A 8 26.66 2.35 -7.79
CA ARG A 8 26.13 1.07 -8.29
C ARG A 8 24.61 0.99 -8.20
N VAL A 9 24.02 1.47 -7.12
CA VAL A 9 22.57 1.56 -6.93
C VAL A 9 21.98 2.51 -7.97
N LYS A 10 22.57 3.70 -8.13
CA LYS A 10 22.15 4.67 -9.16
C LYS A 10 22.20 4.06 -10.56
N THR A 11 23.32 3.44 -10.92
CA THR A 11 23.49 2.75 -12.20
C THR A 11 22.43 1.66 -12.40
N PHE A 12 22.15 0.87 -11.36
CA PHE A 12 21.13 -0.17 -11.41
C PHE A 12 19.71 0.40 -11.61
N LEU A 13 19.37 1.49 -10.93
CA LEU A 13 18.06 2.15 -11.03
C LEU A 13 17.88 2.86 -12.38
N GLU A 14 18.95 3.46 -12.91
CA GLU A 14 18.90 4.25 -14.15
C GLU A 14 19.04 3.40 -15.42
N ARG A 15 19.53 2.16 -15.30
CA ARG A 15 19.80 1.30 -16.46
C ARG A 15 18.58 1.19 -17.39
N PRO A 16 18.75 1.20 -18.72
CA PRO A 16 17.66 0.96 -19.65
C PRO A 16 17.10 -0.46 -19.46
N ILE A 17 15.80 -0.58 -19.26
CA ILE A 17 15.11 -1.86 -19.33
C ILE A 17 14.71 -2.04 -20.80
N LYS A 18 15.29 -3.04 -21.48
CA LYS A 18 15.07 -3.33 -22.91
C LYS A 18 14.54 -4.75 -23.06
N GLY A 19 13.58 -4.97 -23.97
CA GLY A 19 13.09 -6.31 -24.31
C GLY A 19 11.58 -6.45 -24.26
N ASN A 20 11.09 -7.64 -24.62
CA ASN A 20 9.68 -7.99 -24.53
C ASN A 20 9.40 -8.70 -23.19
N TRP A 21 8.51 -8.11 -22.38
CA TRP A 21 8.18 -8.58 -21.03
C TRP A 21 6.72 -9.05 -21.01
N PRO A 22 6.46 -10.35 -21.25
CA PRO A 22 5.10 -10.88 -21.18
C PRO A 22 4.48 -10.73 -19.80
N TYR A 23 5.27 -10.89 -18.74
CA TYR A 23 4.81 -10.83 -17.35
C TYR A 23 5.52 -9.71 -16.58
N LEU A 24 4.72 -8.93 -15.85
CA LEU A 24 5.19 -7.88 -14.95
C LEU A 24 4.43 -8.03 -13.62
N TRP A 25 5.16 -8.21 -12.52
CA TRP A 25 4.63 -8.09 -11.18
C TRP A 25 5.01 -6.73 -10.62
N ILE A 26 4.06 -6.07 -9.98
CA ILE A 26 4.30 -4.81 -9.28
C ILE A 26 3.86 -5.03 -7.85
N ASP A 27 4.72 -4.65 -6.92
CA ASP A 27 4.42 -4.57 -5.51
C ASP A 27 4.76 -3.16 -5.02
N ALA A 28 4.13 -2.72 -3.94
CA ALA A 28 4.45 -1.45 -3.31
C ALA A 28 4.60 -1.68 -1.80
N THR A 29 5.74 -1.26 -1.25
CA THR A 29 6.01 -1.34 0.18
C THR A 29 6.32 0.04 0.74
N TYR A 30 6.00 0.26 2.01
CA TYR A 30 6.30 1.52 2.68
C TYR A 30 7.55 1.39 3.55
N VAL A 31 8.50 2.29 3.34
CA VAL A 31 9.70 2.39 4.18
C VAL A 31 9.63 3.65 5.02
N LYS A 32 9.90 3.52 6.33
CA LYS A 32 9.99 4.68 7.22
C LYS A 32 11.33 5.36 7.01
N VAL A 33 11.30 6.61 6.55
CA VAL A 33 12.48 7.43 6.30
C VAL A 33 12.45 8.63 7.23
N ARG A 34 13.60 8.94 7.85
CA ARG A 34 13.76 10.18 8.60
C ARG A 34 14.16 11.30 7.65
N GLN A 35 13.30 12.32 7.51
CA GLN A 35 13.55 13.52 6.71
C GLN A 35 13.36 14.75 7.59
N ASN A 36 14.33 15.67 7.61
CA ASN A 36 14.27 16.93 8.37
C ASN A 36 13.82 16.74 9.84
N GLY A 37 14.31 15.67 10.48
CA GLY A 37 13.98 15.34 11.88
C GLY A 37 12.63 14.65 12.10
N ARG A 38 11.78 14.50 11.07
CA ARG A 38 10.48 13.80 11.14
C ARG A 38 10.56 12.42 10.48
N ILE A 39 9.82 11.45 11.00
CA ILE A 39 9.68 10.13 10.35
C ILE A 39 8.49 10.20 9.40
N VAL A 40 8.73 9.90 8.13
CA VAL A 40 7.71 9.86 7.07
C VAL A 40 7.67 8.47 6.44
N SER A 41 6.48 8.05 5.99
CA SER A 41 6.32 6.83 5.17
C SER A 41 6.64 7.19 3.73
N VAL A 42 7.55 6.45 3.09
CA VAL A 42 7.86 6.60 1.67
C VAL A 42 7.46 5.32 0.96
N ALA A 43 6.59 5.43 -0.04
CA ALA A 43 6.22 4.30 -0.88
C ALA A 43 7.37 3.96 -1.84
N VAL A 44 7.72 2.68 -1.88
CA VAL A 44 8.68 2.09 -2.80
C VAL A 44 7.93 1.08 -3.64
N THR A 45 7.77 1.39 -4.93
CA THR A 45 7.18 0.49 -5.91
C THR A 45 8.27 -0.39 -6.48
N ILE A 46 8.10 -1.71 -6.38
CA ILE A 46 9.00 -2.72 -6.91
C ILE A 46 8.32 -3.36 -8.11
N ALA A 47 8.97 -3.28 -9.26
CA ALA A 47 8.56 -3.91 -10.51
C ALA A 47 9.49 -5.09 -10.81
N VAL A 48 8.92 -6.28 -11.01
CA VAL A 48 9.63 -7.49 -11.44
C VAL A 48 9.08 -7.94 -12.78
N ALA A 49 9.91 -7.87 -13.81
CA ALA A 49 9.56 -8.28 -15.17
C ALA A 49 10.22 -9.61 -15.53
N VAL A 50 9.52 -10.47 -16.28
CA VAL A 50 10.06 -11.70 -16.85
C VAL A 50 10.19 -11.56 -18.35
N HIS A 51 11.38 -11.77 -18.86
CA HIS A 51 11.68 -11.72 -20.29
C HIS A 51 11.21 -13.00 -20.98
N THR A 52 11.00 -12.96 -22.29
CA THR A 52 10.66 -14.16 -23.09
C THR A 52 11.75 -15.23 -23.09
N ASP A 53 13.00 -14.89 -22.75
CA ASP A 53 14.11 -15.85 -22.57
C ASP A 53 14.20 -16.41 -21.12
N GLY A 54 13.25 -16.07 -20.25
CA GLY A 54 13.19 -16.52 -18.86
C GLY A 54 14.00 -15.68 -17.86
N ARG A 55 14.76 -14.66 -18.31
CA ARG A 55 15.49 -13.76 -17.40
C ARG A 55 14.55 -12.84 -16.64
N ARG A 56 14.79 -12.68 -15.34
CA ARG A 56 14.02 -11.77 -14.48
C ARG A 56 14.77 -10.45 -14.29
N VAL A 57 14.08 -9.34 -14.40
CA VAL A 57 14.62 -8.00 -14.13
C VAL A 57 13.80 -7.36 -13.03
N VAL A 58 14.49 -6.90 -11.98
CA VAL A 58 13.89 -6.08 -10.92
C VAL A 58 14.24 -4.61 -11.19
N SER A 59 13.25 -3.75 -11.02
CA SER A 59 13.40 -2.29 -11.00
C SER A 59 12.59 -1.75 -9.82
N ALA A 60 13.08 -0.71 -9.16
CA ALA A 60 12.37 -0.06 -8.06
C ALA A 60 12.21 1.43 -8.40
N PHE A 61 11.01 1.94 -8.17
CA PHE A 61 10.69 3.35 -8.31
C PHE A 61 10.25 3.86 -6.95
N ILE A 62 10.85 4.95 -6.49
CA ILE A 62 10.40 5.62 -5.28
C ILE A 62 9.22 6.49 -5.68
N ALA A 63 8.02 6.11 -5.25
CA ALA A 63 6.81 6.85 -5.55
C ALA A 63 6.75 8.07 -4.63
N THR A 64 7.22 9.21 -5.14
CA THR A 64 7.18 10.51 -4.45
C THR A 64 5.81 11.19 -4.54
N ALA A 65 4.88 10.65 -5.34
CA ALA A 65 3.52 11.19 -5.48
C ALA A 65 2.76 11.24 -4.15
N PHE A 66 2.97 10.24 -3.28
CA PHE A 66 2.33 10.17 -1.95
C PHE A 66 2.93 11.13 -0.91
N ALA A 67 4.05 11.80 -1.23
CA ALA A 67 4.67 12.78 -0.35
C ALA A 67 4.15 14.21 -0.57
N GLN A 68 3.24 14.43 -1.54
CA GLN A 68 2.72 15.75 -1.87
C GLN A 68 1.64 16.20 -0.89
N ASP A 69 1.54 17.52 -0.67
CA ASP A 69 0.63 18.10 0.32
C ASP A 69 -0.83 18.21 -0.17
N ASP A 70 -1.04 18.24 -1.49
CA ASP A 70 -2.35 18.35 -2.13
C ASP A 70 -2.54 17.36 -3.29
N ALA A 71 -3.80 17.10 -3.62
CA ALA A 71 -4.19 16.11 -4.62
C ALA A 71 -3.72 16.48 -6.03
N GLY A 72 -3.66 17.78 -6.38
CA GLY A 72 -3.21 18.25 -7.68
C GLY A 72 -1.72 18.00 -7.88
N ALA A 73 -0.91 18.35 -6.88
CA ALA A 73 0.52 18.05 -6.87
C ALA A 73 0.80 16.55 -6.91
N ALA A 74 0.03 15.73 -6.18
CA ALA A 74 0.15 14.28 -6.24
C ALA A 74 -0.16 13.72 -7.63
N LYS A 75 -1.25 14.19 -8.27
CA LYS A 75 -1.60 13.80 -9.66
C LYS A 75 -0.51 14.22 -10.65
N ALA A 76 -0.01 15.45 -10.56
CA ALA A 76 1.07 15.93 -11.42
C ALA A 76 2.34 15.08 -11.27
N GLN A 77 2.74 14.78 -10.03
CA GLN A 77 3.89 13.92 -9.74
C GLN A 77 3.66 12.48 -10.23
N TRP A 78 2.45 11.95 -10.08
CA TRP A 78 2.06 10.62 -10.56
C TRP A 78 2.20 10.51 -12.08
N ARG A 79 1.66 11.47 -12.83
CA ARG A 79 1.80 11.55 -14.29
C ARG A 79 3.25 11.70 -14.72
N GLN A 80 4.03 12.50 -14.00
CA GLN A 80 5.47 12.63 -14.28
C GLN A 80 6.19 11.29 -14.11
N VAL A 81 5.84 10.48 -13.09
CA VAL A 81 6.39 9.13 -12.91
C VAL A 81 5.95 8.22 -14.06
N ALA A 82 4.67 8.24 -14.44
CA ALA A 82 4.15 7.47 -15.56
C ALA A 82 4.90 7.79 -16.87
N ASP A 83 5.12 9.08 -17.15
CA ASP A 83 5.83 9.52 -18.35
C ASP A 83 7.33 9.17 -18.33
N GLN A 84 7.97 9.18 -17.16
CA GLN A 84 9.36 8.73 -17.04
C GLN A 84 9.54 7.25 -17.33
N VAL A 85 8.58 6.41 -16.93
CA VAL A 85 8.66 4.96 -17.16
C VAL A 85 8.13 4.56 -18.54
N ARG A 86 7.26 5.37 -19.17
CA ARG A 86 6.60 5.07 -20.46
C ARG A 86 7.54 4.62 -21.58
N PRO A 87 8.72 5.24 -21.81
CA PRO A 87 9.63 4.79 -22.89
C PRO A 87 10.22 3.39 -22.65
N LYS A 88 10.36 2.98 -21.38
CA LYS A 88 11.01 1.71 -21.00
C LYS A 88 10.00 0.62 -20.67
N LEU A 89 8.85 0.99 -20.10
CA LEU A 89 7.84 0.11 -19.54
C LEU A 89 6.43 0.62 -19.92
N PRO A 90 6.03 0.55 -21.21
CA PRO A 90 4.75 1.11 -21.66
C PRO A 90 3.53 0.47 -20.98
N LYS A 91 3.57 -0.85 -20.70
CA LYS A 91 2.51 -1.53 -19.94
C LYS A 91 2.33 -0.99 -18.52
N LEU A 92 3.44 -0.67 -17.84
CA LEU A 92 3.40 -0.08 -16.50
C LEU A 92 2.83 1.34 -16.56
N ALA A 93 3.25 2.14 -17.54
CA ALA A 93 2.73 3.50 -17.71
C ALA A 93 1.21 3.49 -17.93
N THR A 94 0.69 2.58 -18.78
CA THR A 94 -0.76 2.42 -18.95
C THR A 94 -1.46 2.05 -17.64
N LEU A 95 -0.91 1.11 -16.86
CA LEU A 95 -1.47 0.76 -15.55
C LEU A 95 -1.47 1.95 -14.59
N LEU A 96 -0.40 2.75 -14.58
CA LEU A 96 -0.33 3.98 -13.77
C LEU A 96 -1.39 4.99 -14.22
N ASP A 97 -1.56 5.19 -15.53
CA ASP A 97 -2.58 6.10 -16.08
C ASP A 97 -4.00 5.68 -15.65
N GLU A 98 -4.31 4.38 -15.76
CA GLU A 98 -5.62 3.82 -15.40
C GLU A 98 -5.89 3.88 -13.89
N ALA A 99 -4.86 3.68 -13.06
CA ALA A 99 -4.99 3.62 -11.61
C ALA A 99 -4.93 4.99 -10.91
N GLU A 100 -4.67 6.09 -11.61
CA GLU A 100 -4.44 7.42 -11.01
C GLU A 100 -5.56 7.84 -10.06
N GLU A 101 -6.82 7.77 -10.52
CA GLU A 101 -7.97 8.22 -9.74
C GLU A 101 -8.18 7.34 -8.49
N ASP A 102 -8.14 6.01 -8.65
CA ASP A 102 -8.36 5.08 -7.55
C ASP A 102 -7.26 5.17 -6.49
N VAL A 103 -6.01 5.25 -6.93
CA VAL A 103 -4.85 5.28 -6.02
C VAL A 103 -4.75 6.62 -5.28
N LEU A 104 -5.14 7.73 -5.92
CA LEU A 104 -5.08 9.06 -5.32
C LEU A 104 -6.41 9.50 -4.68
N ALA A 105 -7.46 8.68 -4.72
CA ALA A 105 -8.77 8.99 -4.14
C ALA A 105 -8.66 9.41 -2.66
N PHE A 106 -7.77 8.78 -1.89
CA PHE A 106 -7.57 9.10 -0.47
C PHE A 106 -7.10 10.55 -0.24
N MET A 107 -6.53 11.22 -1.24
CA MET A 107 -6.08 12.62 -1.16
C MET A 107 -7.24 13.60 -1.03
N THR A 108 -8.48 13.17 -1.33
CA THR A 108 -9.70 13.96 -1.13
C THR A 108 -10.10 14.07 0.34
N PHE A 109 -9.61 13.17 1.20
CA PHE A 109 -9.87 13.20 2.64
C PHE A 109 -9.05 14.30 3.34
N PRO A 110 -9.50 14.80 4.52
CA PRO A 110 -8.72 15.69 5.37
C PRO A 110 -7.30 15.17 5.61
N LYS A 111 -6.30 16.07 5.56
CA LYS A 111 -4.87 15.74 5.62
C LYS A 111 -4.50 14.87 6.84
N GLU A 112 -5.19 15.09 7.95
CA GLU A 112 -5.02 14.35 9.22
C GLU A 112 -5.36 12.85 9.09
N HIS A 113 -6.21 12.49 8.14
CA HIS A 113 -6.63 11.11 7.89
C HIS A 113 -5.83 10.41 6.82
N ARG A 114 -5.31 11.16 5.84
CA ARG A 114 -4.59 10.60 4.69
C ARG A 114 -3.51 9.62 5.11
N ALA A 115 -2.70 9.99 6.11
CA ALA A 115 -1.62 9.16 6.67
C ALA A 115 -2.09 7.81 7.22
N LYS A 116 -3.32 7.78 7.75
CA LYS A 116 -3.94 6.58 8.31
C LYS A 116 -4.58 5.74 7.20
N ILE A 117 -5.26 6.38 6.24
CA ILE A 117 -5.98 5.72 5.15
C ILE A 117 -5.02 4.99 4.20
N HIS A 118 -3.87 5.59 3.85
CA HIS A 118 -2.92 4.95 2.95
C HIS A 118 -1.97 3.96 3.66
N SER A 119 -2.01 3.86 5.00
CA SER A 119 -1.15 2.96 5.74
C SER A 119 -1.76 1.58 5.83
N THR A 120 -1.02 0.57 5.38
CA THR A 120 -1.36 -0.85 5.54
C THR A 120 -1.11 -1.36 6.96
N ASN A 121 -0.47 -0.57 7.84
CA ASN A 121 -0.03 -1.00 9.17
C ASN A 121 -1.14 -1.60 10.06
N PRO A 122 -2.38 -1.06 10.10
CA PRO A 122 -3.46 -1.71 10.87
C PRO A 122 -3.78 -3.10 10.35
N LEU A 123 -3.88 -3.26 9.03
CA LEU A 123 -4.19 -4.53 8.39
C LEU A 123 -3.03 -5.52 8.49
N GLU A 124 -1.79 -5.07 8.32
CA GLU A 124 -0.58 -5.89 8.51
C GLU A 124 -0.46 -6.40 9.94
N ARG A 125 -0.79 -5.57 10.94
CA ARG A 125 -0.80 -5.99 12.34
C ARG A 125 -1.86 -7.06 12.59
N LEU A 126 -3.08 -6.86 12.09
CA LEU A 126 -4.14 -7.84 12.19
C LEU A 126 -3.78 -9.16 11.48
N ASN A 127 -3.22 -9.09 10.28
CA ASN A 127 -2.75 -10.27 9.55
C ASN A 127 -1.61 -10.98 10.28
N GLY A 128 -0.69 -10.24 10.89
CA GLY A 128 0.37 -10.79 11.74
C GLY A 128 -0.18 -11.48 12.99
N GLU A 129 -1.23 -10.93 13.59
CA GLU A 129 -1.94 -11.52 14.72
C GLU A 129 -2.61 -12.85 14.33
N ILE A 130 -3.37 -12.84 13.23
CA ILE A 130 -4.00 -14.05 12.68
C ILE A 130 -2.94 -15.11 12.41
N LYS A 131 -1.88 -14.75 11.69
CA LYS A 131 -0.79 -15.67 11.36
C LYS A 131 -0.18 -16.29 12.62
N ARG A 132 0.20 -15.46 13.60
CA ARG A 132 0.79 -15.92 14.86
C ARG A 132 -0.11 -16.92 15.60
N ARG A 133 -1.42 -16.65 15.72
CA ARG A 133 -2.34 -17.54 16.43
C ARG A 133 -2.63 -18.82 15.65
N THR A 134 -2.69 -18.75 14.31
CA THR A 134 -2.86 -19.95 13.48
C THR A 134 -1.62 -20.85 13.48
N GLU A 135 -0.41 -20.28 13.55
CA GLU A 135 0.84 -21.05 13.63
C GLU A 135 0.93 -21.90 14.89
N VAL A 136 0.40 -21.41 16.03
CA VAL A 136 0.35 -22.17 17.29
C VAL A 136 -0.60 -23.38 17.20
N VAL A 137 -1.70 -23.25 16.46
CA VAL A 137 -2.66 -24.35 16.26
C VAL A 137 -2.11 -25.40 15.30
N GLY A 138 -1.29 -25.00 14.32
CA GLY A 138 -0.74 -25.89 13.30
C GLY A 138 -1.82 -26.34 12.31
N ILE A 139 -2.45 -27.48 12.57
CA ILE A 139 -3.48 -28.06 11.69
C ILE A 139 -4.84 -27.95 12.38
N PHE A 140 -5.78 -27.25 11.73
CA PHE A 140 -7.14 -27.12 12.24
C PHE A 140 -7.95 -28.40 11.98
N PRO A 141 -8.80 -28.82 12.94
CA PRO A 141 -9.60 -30.04 12.79
C PRO A 141 -10.80 -29.86 11.86
N ASN A 142 -11.28 -28.62 11.63
CA ASN A 142 -12.36 -28.26 10.70
C ASN A 142 -12.47 -26.74 10.54
N GLU A 143 -13.25 -26.29 9.57
CA GLU A 143 -13.51 -24.86 9.32
C GLU A 143 -14.14 -24.15 10.53
N ALA A 144 -15.05 -24.79 11.26
CA ALA A 144 -15.70 -24.17 12.42
C ALA A 144 -14.68 -23.78 13.51
N ALA A 145 -13.58 -24.53 13.66
CA ALA A 145 -12.47 -24.16 14.54
C ALA A 145 -11.70 -22.92 14.04
N ILE A 146 -11.53 -22.77 12.72
CA ILE A 146 -10.94 -21.58 12.09
C ILE A 146 -11.83 -20.37 12.34
N THR A 147 -13.13 -20.48 12.06
CA THR A 147 -14.10 -19.39 12.27
C THR A 147 -14.11 -18.91 13.71
N ARG A 148 -14.04 -19.83 14.70
CA ARG A 148 -13.97 -19.45 16.11
C ARG A 148 -12.70 -18.69 16.47
N LEU A 149 -11.53 -19.16 16.02
CA LEU A 149 -10.26 -18.49 16.33
C LEU A 149 -10.17 -17.13 15.65
N ILE A 150 -10.40 -17.07 14.34
CA ILE A 150 -10.34 -15.81 13.58
C ILE A 150 -11.42 -14.86 14.09
N GLY A 151 -12.65 -15.35 14.32
CA GLY A 151 -13.74 -14.56 14.89
C GLY A 151 -13.38 -13.95 16.24
N ALA A 152 -12.74 -14.71 17.13
CA ALA A 152 -12.27 -14.19 18.42
C ALA A 152 -11.20 -13.10 18.26
N ILE A 153 -10.25 -13.25 17.34
CA ILE A 153 -9.23 -12.23 17.04
C ILE A 153 -9.88 -10.95 16.50
N LEU A 154 -10.85 -11.09 15.60
CA LEU A 154 -11.57 -9.95 15.02
C LEU A 154 -12.42 -9.23 16.06
N LEU A 155 -13.06 -9.96 16.99
CA LEU A 155 -13.80 -9.37 18.11
C LEU A 155 -12.87 -8.57 19.03
N GLU A 156 -11.74 -9.16 19.42
CA GLU A 156 -10.72 -8.49 20.24
C GLU A 156 -10.22 -7.20 19.55
N GLN A 157 -9.92 -7.27 18.25
CA GLN A 157 -9.48 -6.10 17.49
C GLN A 157 -10.58 -5.03 17.38
N ASN A 158 -11.84 -5.44 17.22
CA ASN A 158 -12.98 -4.54 17.16
C ASN A 158 -13.18 -3.81 18.50
N ASP A 159 -13.06 -4.52 19.62
CA ASP A 159 -13.18 -3.93 20.96
C ASP A 159 -12.04 -2.93 21.23
N GLU A 160 -10.80 -3.28 20.84
CA GLU A 160 -9.67 -2.35 20.88
C GLU A 160 -9.93 -1.09 20.05
N TRP A 161 -10.45 -1.22 18.83
CA TRP A 161 -10.76 -0.08 17.95
C TRP A 161 -11.92 0.76 18.49
N ALA A 162 -12.93 0.14 19.10
CA ALA A 162 -14.03 0.85 19.75
C ALA A 162 -13.52 1.71 20.92
N VAL A 163 -12.61 1.17 21.73
CA VAL A 163 -11.96 1.90 22.84
C VAL A 163 -10.97 2.96 22.31
N GLN A 164 -10.28 2.69 21.20
CA GLN A 164 -9.36 3.62 20.55
C GLN A 164 -10.01 4.59 19.55
N ARG A 165 -11.36 4.68 19.47
CA ARG A 165 -12.08 5.67 18.62
C ARG A 165 -11.62 7.11 18.83
N ALA A 166 -11.04 7.41 19.99
CA ALA A 166 -10.42 8.71 20.29
C ALA A 166 -9.00 8.91 19.69
N ARG A 167 -8.38 7.88 19.09
CA ARG A 167 -7.01 7.88 18.55
C ARG A 167 -6.96 7.59 17.04
N TYR A 168 -7.78 6.66 16.56
CA TYR A 168 -7.94 6.37 15.12
C TYR A 168 -9.15 7.13 14.57
N MET A 169 -8.88 8.11 13.70
CA MET A 169 -9.86 8.98 13.02
C MET A 169 -11.05 9.37 13.93
N THR A 170 -10.86 10.40 14.76
CA THR A 170 -11.85 10.78 15.79
C THR A 170 -13.20 11.11 15.17
N LEU A 171 -14.28 10.96 15.95
CA LEU A 171 -15.62 11.35 15.50
C LEU A 171 -15.67 12.82 15.05
N GLU A 172 -14.93 13.70 15.73
CA GLU A 172 -14.80 15.11 15.39
C GLU A 172 -14.16 15.34 14.00
N THR A 173 -13.10 14.57 13.70
CA THR A 173 -12.38 14.71 12.42
C THR A 173 -13.05 13.95 11.28
N ILE A 174 -13.89 12.95 11.56
CA ILE A 174 -14.74 12.25 10.59
C ILE A 174 -16.06 12.98 10.33
N ALA A 175 -16.57 13.77 11.29
CA ALA A 175 -17.87 14.44 11.16
C ALA A 175 -18.08 15.20 9.83
N PRO A 176 -17.07 15.88 9.24
CA PRO A 176 -17.22 16.54 7.94
C PRO A 176 -17.39 15.60 6.75
N LEU A 177 -17.05 14.31 6.89
CA LEU A 177 -17.15 13.27 5.85
C LEU A 177 -18.44 12.45 5.94
N ARG A 178 -19.25 12.69 6.96
CA ARG A 178 -20.44 11.89 7.26
C ARG A 178 -21.59 12.33 6.36
N ASP A 179 -21.61 11.82 5.13
CA ASP A 179 -22.87 11.60 4.43
C ASP A 179 -23.50 10.35 5.08
N ASP A 180 -24.72 10.47 5.61
CA ASP A 180 -25.45 9.38 6.26
C ASP A 180 -25.83 8.29 5.24
N LEU A 181 -24.86 7.52 4.75
CA LEU A 181 -25.11 6.24 4.09
C LEU A 181 -25.18 5.16 5.17
N ALA A 182 -26.39 4.84 5.59
CA ALA A 182 -26.68 3.64 6.37
C ALA A 182 -26.39 2.39 5.53
N LEU A 183 -25.12 1.99 5.44
CA LEU A 183 -24.73 0.67 4.97
C LEU A 183 -25.19 -0.36 6.02
N THR A 184 -26.39 -0.90 5.82
CA THR A 184 -26.86 -2.08 6.53
C THR A 184 -26.19 -3.30 5.89
N LEU A 185 -25.37 -4.01 6.67
CA LEU A 185 -24.90 -5.33 6.26
C LEU A 185 -26.13 -6.26 6.19
N PRO A 186 -26.33 -7.02 5.11
CA PRO A 186 -27.40 -8.01 5.09
C PRO A 186 -27.17 -8.99 6.23
N ALA A 187 -28.20 -9.22 7.04
CA ALA A 187 -28.16 -10.24 8.08
C ALA A 187 -27.79 -11.57 7.43
N ALA A 188 -26.73 -12.22 7.94
CA ALA A 188 -26.29 -13.51 7.45
C ALA A 188 -27.49 -14.47 7.43
N ALA A 189 -27.78 -15.03 6.27
CA ALA A 189 -28.82 -16.03 6.12
C ALA A 189 -28.46 -17.23 7.01
N ALA A 190 -29.39 -17.58 7.91
CA ALA A 190 -29.29 -18.72 8.82
C ALA A 190 -29.43 -20.06 8.08
#